data_AF-A0A6G8UBD2-F1
#
_entry.id   AF-A0A6G8UBD2-F1
#
_cell.length_a   1.000
_cell.length_b   1.000
_cell.length_c   1.000
_cell.angle_alpha   90.00
_cell.angle_beta   90.00
_cell.angle_gamma   90.00
#
_symmetry.space_group_name_H-M   'P 1'
#
loop_
_entity.id
_entity.type
_entity.pdbx_description
1 polymer ?
#
loop_
_entity_poly.entity_id
_entity_poly.type
_entity_poly.pdbx_seq_one_letter_code
_entity_poly.pdbx_strand_id
1 'polypeptide(L)'
;MTEKLDIDHLRQWIGRSTEATDVVTAQLVMGLRATLFQEVGEPKTGDAAPFTVHWCLAQPVFPMSMLGPDGHPTRGGFLPPVPLPRRMWAGGEIEFLQPLRVGDESTRTSRIADVQVKSGSTGTLCFVSVEHSISSPRGTAIRERQDIVYREMTSAQAAPAKAPPPPPKAQHRETHVSDPVLLFRYSALTFNGHRIHYDRDYVTKVEGYPGLIFHGPLQAAFIIEMAARLRSGKAPRKFTYRGVQPLFEGTEFSINANENEAGMELWTANAEGQPTMKGTAVW
;
A
#
# COMPACT_ATOMS: atom_id res chain seq x y z
N MET A 1 -17.78 -26.06 2.52
CA MET A 1 -16.82 -26.62 1.56
C MET A 1 -15.98 -25.46 1.06
N THR A 2 -14.69 -25.43 1.35
CA THR A 2 -13.79 -24.43 0.75
C THR A 2 -13.77 -24.71 -0.75
N GLU A 3 -14.22 -23.75 -1.57
CA GLU A 3 -14.10 -23.87 -3.02
C GLU A 3 -12.64 -24.12 -3.37
N LYS A 4 -12.39 -25.18 -4.14
CA LYS A 4 -11.04 -25.53 -4.55
C LYS A 4 -10.54 -24.44 -5.48
N LEU A 5 -9.36 -23.91 -5.20
CA LEU A 5 -8.74 -22.89 -6.04
C LEU A 5 -8.51 -23.45 -7.46
N ASP A 6 -9.10 -22.80 -8.46
CA ASP A 6 -8.98 -23.12 -9.88
C ASP A 6 -8.23 -22.00 -10.60
N ILE A 7 -6.95 -22.22 -10.93
CA ILE A 7 -6.12 -21.20 -11.58
C ILE A 7 -6.61 -20.84 -12.99
N ASP A 8 -7.14 -21.81 -13.74
CA ASP A 8 -7.55 -21.57 -15.13
C ASP A 8 -8.82 -20.72 -15.16
N HIS A 9 -9.74 -20.94 -14.20
CA HIS A 9 -10.86 -20.03 -13.99
C HIS A 9 -10.39 -18.61 -13.60
N LEU A 10 -9.48 -18.48 -12.63
CA LEU A 10 -9.01 -17.17 -12.16
C LEU A 10 -8.26 -16.39 -13.26
N ARG A 11 -7.52 -17.07 -14.14
CA ARG A 11 -6.81 -16.45 -15.28
C ARG A 11 -7.73 -15.81 -16.32
N GLN A 12 -9.03 -16.11 -16.33
CA GLN A 12 -10.01 -15.44 -17.18
C GLN A 12 -10.20 -13.94 -16.82
N TRP A 13 -9.66 -13.49 -15.69
CA TRP A 13 -9.63 -12.08 -15.32
C TRP A 13 -8.47 -11.30 -15.93
N ILE A 14 -7.44 -11.97 -16.48
CA ILE A 14 -6.31 -11.28 -17.13
C ILE A 14 -6.84 -10.45 -18.31
N GLY A 15 -6.40 -9.20 -18.38
CA GLY A 15 -6.83 -8.24 -19.40
C GLY A 15 -8.12 -7.49 -19.06
N ARG A 16 -8.87 -7.87 -18.02
CA ARG A 16 -9.99 -7.04 -17.54
C ARG A 16 -9.47 -5.69 -17.08
N SER A 17 -10.23 -4.65 -17.39
CA SER A 17 -9.89 -3.27 -17.07
C SER A 17 -11.05 -2.55 -16.40
N THR A 18 -10.72 -1.55 -15.59
CA THR A 18 -11.67 -0.57 -15.06
C THR A 18 -11.06 0.82 -15.10
N GLU A 19 -11.91 1.83 -15.13
CA GLU A 19 -11.51 3.23 -15.13
C GLU A 19 -12.33 4.00 -14.10
N ALA A 20 -11.69 4.93 -13.41
CA ALA A 20 -12.35 5.84 -12.49
C ALA A 20 -11.60 7.18 -12.46
N THR A 21 -12.37 8.26 -12.30
CA THR A 21 -11.88 9.63 -12.29
C THR A 21 -12.21 10.31 -10.98
N ASP A 22 -11.32 11.18 -10.51
CA ASP A 22 -11.46 11.96 -9.29
C ASP A 22 -10.65 13.25 -9.40
N VAL A 23 -10.86 14.20 -8.49
CA VAL A 23 -10.18 15.49 -8.50
C VAL A 23 -9.20 15.59 -7.33
N VAL A 24 -7.99 16.06 -7.61
CA VAL A 24 -7.00 16.36 -6.58
C VAL A 24 -7.42 17.64 -5.84
N THR A 25 -8.20 17.51 -4.77
CA THR A 25 -8.65 18.68 -4.01
C THR A 25 -7.57 19.23 -3.08
N ALA A 26 -7.62 20.53 -2.79
CA ALA A 26 -6.74 21.15 -1.80
C ALA A 26 -6.89 20.49 -0.41
N GLN A 27 -8.12 20.16 -0.02
CA GLN A 27 -8.41 19.48 1.25
C GLN A 27 -7.77 18.10 1.33
N LEU A 28 -7.83 17.31 0.25
CA LEU A 28 -7.17 16.01 0.18
C LEU A 28 -5.65 16.17 0.38
N VAL A 29 -5.05 17.15 -0.29
CA VAL A 29 -3.61 17.43 -0.18
C VAL A 29 -3.22 17.87 1.24
N MET A 30 -4.01 18.74 1.89
CA MET A 30 -3.79 19.12 3.29
C MET A 30 -3.85 17.90 4.23
N GLY A 31 -4.88 17.07 4.08
CA GLY A 31 -5.08 15.88 4.90
C GLY A 31 -3.94 14.86 4.71
N LEU A 32 -3.52 14.64 3.47
CA LEU A 32 -2.42 13.73 3.17
C LEU A 32 -1.08 14.25 3.68
N ARG A 33 -0.76 15.55 3.49
CA ARG A 33 0.45 16.17 4.06
C ARG A 33 0.51 16.01 5.58
N ALA A 34 -0.59 16.31 6.27
CA ALA A 34 -0.68 16.15 7.72
C ALA A 34 -0.49 14.68 8.16
N THR A 35 -0.99 13.73 7.38
CA THR A 35 -0.88 12.28 7.66
C THR A 35 0.53 11.76 7.37
N LEU A 36 1.24 12.36 6.42
CA LEU A 36 2.61 12.01 6.04
C LEU A 36 3.68 12.83 6.78
N PHE A 37 3.30 13.53 7.86
CA PHE A 37 4.18 14.40 8.66
C PHE A 37 4.89 15.49 7.86
N GLN A 38 4.26 15.97 6.79
CA GLN A 38 4.74 17.07 5.97
C GLN A 38 4.16 18.41 6.44
N GLU A 39 4.78 19.51 6.02
CA GLU A 39 4.18 20.84 6.18
C GLU A 39 2.84 20.90 5.44
N VAL A 40 1.76 21.19 6.16
CA VAL A 40 0.40 21.17 5.59
C VAL A 40 0.24 22.27 4.54
N GLY A 41 0.65 23.49 4.91
CA GLY A 41 0.52 24.70 4.09
C GLY A 41 -0.92 25.01 3.67
N GLU A 42 -1.07 25.87 2.67
CA GLU A 42 -2.35 26.21 2.05
C GLU A 42 -2.29 25.92 0.54
N PRO A 43 -2.40 24.65 0.11
CA PRO A 43 -2.27 24.28 -1.30
C PRO A 43 -3.27 25.03 -2.17
N LYS A 44 -2.78 25.62 -3.26
CA LYS A 44 -3.57 26.33 -4.28
C LYS A 44 -3.61 25.49 -5.57
N THR A 45 -4.57 25.81 -6.43
CA THR A 45 -4.69 25.14 -7.75
C THR A 45 -3.38 25.24 -8.52
N GLY A 46 -2.89 24.12 -9.04
CA GLY A 46 -1.61 24.02 -9.73
C GLY A 46 -0.43 23.65 -8.83
N ASP A 47 -0.54 23.69 -7.51
CA ASP A 47 0.52 23.22 -6.61
C ASP A 47 0.70 21.72 -6.73
N ALA A 48 1.94 21.24 -6.59
CA ALA A 48 2.22 19.81 -6.56
C ALA A 48 1.60 19.15 -5.31
N ALA A 49 0.91 18.04 -5.53
CA ALA A 49 0.44 17.16 -4.47
C ALA A 49 1.57 16.21 -4.00
N PRO A 50 1.44 15.56 -2.83
CA PRO A 50 2.33 14.47 -2.43
C PRO A 50 2.38 13.39 -3.51
N PHE A 51 3.55 12.77 -3.70
CA PHE A 51 3.77 11.80 -4.78
C PHE A 51 2.82 10.61 -4.72
N THR A 52 2.34 10.30 -3.51
CA THR A 52 1.44 9.18 -3.23
C THR A 52 -0.05 9.55 -3.20
N VAL A 53 -0.42 10.77 -3.61
CA VAL A 53 -1.83 11.23 -3.62
C VAL A 53 -2.76 10.35 -4.46
N HIS A 54 -2.24 9.71 -5.51
CA HIS A 54 -3.00 8.84 -6.40
C HIS A 54 -3.62 7.62 -5.71
N TRP A 55 -3.06 7.18 -4.56
CA TRP A 55 -3.66 6.13 -3.74
C TRP A 55 -4.89 6.58 -2.94
N CYS A 56 -5.14 7.88 -2.84
CA CYS A 56 -6.32 8.45 -2.19
C CYS A 56 -7.44 8.80 -3.18
N LEU A 57 -7.17 8.72 -4.49
CA LEU A 57 -8.08 9.16 -5.54
C LEU A 57 -8.85 7.98 -6.14
N ALA A 58 -10.04 8.28 -6.66
CA ALA A 58 -10.86 7.37 -7.45
C ALA A 58 -11.13 6.03 -6.75
N GLN A 59 -11.24 6.06 -5.41
CA GLN A 59 -11.43 4.87 -4.59
C GLN A 59 -12.78 4.23 -4.90
N PRO A 60 -12.86 2.90 -4.99
CA PRO A 60 -14.12 2.24 -5.28
C PRO A 60 -15.06 2.39 -4.08
N VAL A 61 -16.25 2.94 -4.33
CA VAL A 61 -17.28 3.16 -3.30
C VAL A 61 -18.35 2.09 -3.43
N PHE A 62 -18.58 1.34 -2.35
CA PHE A 62 -19.59 0.30 -2.28
C PHE A 62 -20.56 0.55 -1.13
N PRO A 63 -21.85 0.21 -1.29
CA PRO A 63 -22.80 0.26 -0.18
C PRO A 63 -22.44 -0.77 0.89
N MET A 64 -22.86 -0.52 2.14
CA MET A 64 -22.60 -1.42 3.28
C MET A 64 -23.03 -2.88 3.04
N SER A 65 -24.07 -3.09 2.23
CA SER A 65 -24.57 -4.43 1.85
C SER A 65 -23.60 -5.22 0.96
N MET A 66 -22.59 -4.58 0.39
CA MET A 66 -21.55 -5.20 -0.44
C MET A 66 -20.20 -5.27 0.28
N LEU A 67 -20.18 -5.12 1.61
CA LEU A 67 -18.98 -5.30 2.42
C LEU A 67 -18.96 -6.69 3.06
N GLY A 68 -17.79 -7.32 3.05
CA GLY A 68 -17.51 -8.53 3.80
C GLY A 68 -17.34 -8.26 5.30
N PRO A 69 -17.26 -9.31 6.13
CA PRO A 69 -17.10 -9.17 7.58
C PRO A 69 -15.78 -8.51 7.98
N ASP A 70 -14.77 -8.50 7.10
CA ASP A 70 -13.50 -7.80 7.27
C ASP A 70 -13.59 -6.31 6.90
N GLY A 71 -14.71 -5.85 6.34
CA GLY A 71 -14.93 -4.48 5.89
C GLY A 71 -14.40 -4.18 4.49
N HIS A 72 -13.83 -5.16 3.79
CA HIS A 72 -13.56 -5.03 2.36
C HIS A 72 -14.80 -5.24 1.50
N PRO A 73 -14.84 -4.69 0.27
CA PRO A 73 -15.85 -5.09 -0.70
C PRO A 73 -15.87 -6.60 -0.90
N THR A 74 -17.07 -7.18 -1.01
CA THR A 74 -17.26 -8.59 -1.34
C THR A 74 -16.47 -8.94 -2.59
N ARG A 75 -15.83 -10.12 -2.58
CA ARG A 75 -14.99 -10.57 -3.68
C ARG A 75 -15.82 -10.82 -4.93
N GLY A 76 -15.21 -10.60 -6.08
CA GLY A 76 -15.90 -10.55 -7.37
C GLY A 76 -15.97 -9.11 -7.90
N GLY A 77 -16.16 -8.97 -9.21
CA GLY A 77 -16.03 -7.70 -9.91
C GLY A 77 -14.69 -7.57 -10.63
N PHE A 78 -13.97 -6.47 -10.41
CA PHE A 78 -12.70 -6.20 -11.10
C PHE A 78 -11.63 -7.24 -10.74
N LEU A 79 -11.45 -7.56 -9.46
CA LEU A 79 -10.49 -8.58 -9.01
C LEU A 79 -11.07 -10.00 -9.14
N PRO A 80 -10.24 -11.03 -9.41
CA PRO A 80 -10.69 -12.41 -9.49
C PRO A 80 -11.21 -12.89 -8.14
N PRO A 81 -12.22 -13.78 -8.11
CA PRO A 81 -12.84 -14.29 -6.89
C PRO A 81 -11.96 -15.36 -6.22
N VAL A 82 -10.77 -14.97 -5.77
CA VAL A 82 -9.81 -15.91 -5.16
C VAL A 82 -10.38 -16.43 -3.82
N PRO A 83 -10.50 -17.76 -3.62
CA PRO A 83 -11.14 -18.35 -2.43
C PRO A 83 -10.19 -18.47 -1.22
N LEU A 84 -9.25 -17.52 -1.05
CA LEU A 84 -8.28 -17.52 0.05
C LEU A 84 -8.56 -16.36 1.03
N PRO A 85 -8.63 -16.59 2.34
CA PRO A 85 -9.23 -15.66 3.30
C PRO A 85 -8.48 -14.32 3.45
N ARG A 86 -7.14 -14.29 3.37
CA ARG A 86 -6.38 -13.04 3.53
C ARG A 86 -5.98 -12.47 2.19
N ARG A 87 -6.27 -11.18 1.96
CA ARG A 87 -5.78 -10.38 0.84
C ARG A 87 -4.78 -9.34 1.37
N MET A 88 -3.58 -9.30 0.81
CA MET A 88 -2.52 -8.40 1.25
C MET A 88 -1.94 -7.64 0.06
N TRP A 89 -1.61 -6.36 0.29
CA TRP A 89 -0.77 -5.57 -0.61
C TRP A 89 0.69 -5.99 -0.38
N ALA A 90 1.23 -6.83 -1.26
CA ALA A 90 2.55 -7.44 -1.06
C ALA A 90 3.70 -6.52 -1.48
N GLY A 91 3.46 -5.65 -2.45
CA GLY A 91 4.46 -4.74 -2.99
C GLY A 91 4.02 -4.16 -4.32
N GLY A 92 4.99 -3.61 -5.04
CA GLY A 92 4.75 -3.06 -6.35
C GLY A 92 5.95 -2.32 -6.92
N GLU A 93 5.70 -1.69 -8.06
CA GLU A 93 6.64 -0.86 -8.79
C GLU A 93 5.90 0.39 -9.28
N ILE A 94 6.52 1.55 -9.15
CA ILE A 94 5.96 2.84 -9.56
C ILE A 94 6.99 3.55 -10.43
N GLU A 95 6.53 4.07 -11.56
CA GLU A 95 7.26 5.05 -12.36
C GLU A 95 6.58 6.41 -12.23
N PHE A 96 7.30 7.40 -11.72
CA PHE A 96 6.82 8.78 -11.65
C PHE A 96 7.30 9.54 -12.88
N LEU A 97 6.36 10.00 -13.70
CA LEU A 97 6.63 10.75 -14.93
C LEU A 97 6.47 12.26 -14.71
N GLN A 98 5.45 12.65 -13.96
CA GLN A 98 5.19 14.02 -13.53
C GLN A 98 4.30 14.03 -12.27
N PRO A 99 4.38 15.06 -11.42
CA PRO A 99 3.52 15.15 -10.25
C PRO A 99 2.07 15.43 -10.65
N LEU A 100 1.13 14.82 -9.94
CA LEU A 100 -0.25 15.31 -9.87
C LEU A 100 -0.27 16.66 -9.16
N ARG A 101 -1.19 17.53 -9.57
CA ARG A 101 -1.35 18.88 -9.02
C ARG A 101 -2.74 19.07 -8.47
N VAL A 102 -2.87 19.96 -7.49
CA VAL A 102 -4.17 20.40 -6.97
C VAL A 102 -5.01 20.96 -8.12
N GLY A 103 -6.25 20.48 -8.23
CA GLY A 103 -7.17 20.80 -9.31
C GLY A 103 -7.08 19.91 -10.54
N ASP A 104 -6.10 18.99 -10.63
CA ASP A 104 -6.08 18.00 -11.70
C ASP A 104 -7.31 17.07 -11.58
N GLU A 105 -8.03 16.90 -12.69
CA GLU A 105 -8.91 15.75 -12.89
C GLU A 105 -8.03 14.53 -13.23
N SER A 106 -7.89 13.62 -12.26
CA SER A 106 -7.03 12.45 -12.35
C SER A 106 -7.88 11.24 -12.74
N THR A 107 -7.50 10.57 -13.83
CA THR A 107 -8.11 9.32 -14.27
C THR A 107 -7.16 8.16 -14.00
N ARG A 108 -7.66 7.11 -13.34
CA ARG A 108 -6.94 5.85 -13.09
C ARG A 108 -7.55 4.75 -13.94
N THR A 109 -6.80 4.29 -14.93
CA THR A 109 -7.10 3.05 -15.68
C THR A 109 -6.36 1.91 -15.01
N SER A 110 -7.06 0.85 -14.61
CA SER A 110 -6.48 -0.34 -13.97
C SER A 110 -6.72 -1.57 -14.84
N ARG A 111 -5.72 -2.44 -15.00
CA ARG A 111 -5.80 -3.67 -15.79
C ARG A 111 -5.17 -4.83 -15.03
N ILE A 112 -5.83 -5.99 -15.02
CA ILE A 112 -5.19 -7.21 -14.48
C ILE A 112 -4.16 -7.70 -15.49
N ALA A 113 -2.90 -7.68 -15.09
CA ALA A 113 -1.77 -8.05 -15.93
C ALA A 113 -1.46 -9.55 -15.84
N ASP A 114 -1.54 -10.12 -14.65
CA ASP A 114 -1.17 -11.52 -14.43
C ASP A 114 -1.88 -12.12 -13.20
N VAL A 115 -2.06 -13.45 -13.22
CA VAL A 115 -2.57 -14.26 -12.11
C VAL A 115 -1.72 -15.53 -12.01
N GLN A 116 -1.07 -15.71 -10.86
CA GLN A 116 -0.21 -16.84 -10.58
C GLN A 116 -0.59 -17.53 -9.27
N VAL A 117 -0.45 -18.85 -9.22
CA VAL A 117 -0.60 -19.61 -7.98
C VAL A 117 0.72 -20.31 -7.68
N LYS A 118 1.18 -20.20 -6.44
CA LYS A 118 2.38 -20.86 -5.94
C LYS A 118 2.00 -21.63 -4.69
N SER A 119 2.36 -22.91 -4.64
CA SER A 119 2.21 -23.73 -3.45
C SER A 119 3.59 -24.02 -2.86
N GLY A 120 3.73 -23.83 -1.55
CA GLY A 120 4.97 -24.08 -0.84
C GLY A 120 4.75 -24.57 0.58
N SER A 121 5.83 -24.64 1.35
CA SER A 121 5.80 -25.11 2.75
C SER A 121 4.93 -24.25 3.69
N THR A 122 4.59 -23.03 3.28
CA THR A 122 3.74 -22.09 4.04
C THR A 122 2.30 -22.02 3.54
N GLY A 123 1.91 -22.96 2.65
CA GLY A 123 0.57 -23.06 2.08
C GLY A 123 0.49 -22.54 0.64
N THR A 124 -0.75 -22.40 0.16
CA THR A 124 -1.05 -21.88 -1.17
C THR A 124 -1.10 -20.35 -1.15
N LEU A 125 -0.42 -19.73 -2.11
CA LEU A 125 -0.44 -18.30 -2.38
C LEU A 125 -0.98 -18.06 -3.79
N CYS A 126 -1.92 -17.13 -3.93
CA CYS A 126 -2.37 -16.64 -5.23
C CYS A 126 -1.92 -15.18 -5.38
N PHE A 127 -1.17 -14.88 -6.42
CA PHE A 127 -0.71 -13.55 -6.76
C PHE A 127 -1.55 -13.00 -7.90
N VAL A 128 -1.97 -11.74 -7.77
CA VAL A 128 -2.66 -10.98 -8.81
C VAL A 128 -1.88 -9.69 -9.00
N SER A 129 -1.31 -9.51 -10.19
CA SER A 129 -0.62 -8.27 -10.56
C SER A 129 -1.58 -7.36 -11.30
N VAL A 130 -1.73 -6.14 -10.81
CA VAL A 130 -2.61 -5.11 -11.39
C VAL A 130 -1.74 -3.96 -11.87
N GLU A 131 -1.86 -3.59 -13.13
CA GLU A 131 -1.24 -2.39 -13.69
C GLU A 131 -2.22 -1.22 -13.58
N HIS A 132 -1.69 -0.06 -13.19
CA HIS A 132 -2.40 1.20 -13.15
C HIS A 132 -1.68 2.23 -14.03
N SER A 133 -2.46 2.96 -14.83
CA SER A 133 -2.03 4.19 -15.49
C SER A 133 -2.83 5.33 -14.90
N ILE A 134 -2.13 6.32 -14.35
CA ILE A 134 -2.74 7.51 -13.77
C ILE A 134 -2.41 8.68 -14.68
N SER A 135 -3.43 9.33 -15.23
CA SER A 135 -3.31 10.46 -16.14
C SER A 135 -4.10 11.67 -15.68
N SER A 136 -3.64 12.85 -16.07
CA SER A 136 -4.39 14.11 -15.96
C SER A 136 -4.49 14.77 -17.34
N PRO A 137 -5.13 15.94 -17.49
CA PRO A 137 -5.13 16.69 -18.75
C PRO A 137 -3.72 17.02 -19.28
N ARG A 138 -2.68 16.89 -18.44
CA ARG A 138 -1.27 17.09 -18.79
C ARG A 138 -0.57 15.81 -19.28
N GLY A 139 -1.30 14.70 -19.43
CA GLY A 139 -0.80 13.39 -19.86
C GLY A 139 -0.63 12.40 -18.70
N THR A 140 0.03 11.27 -18.96
CA THR A 140 0.31 10.25 -17.92
C THR A 140 1.23 10.84 -16.86
N ALA A 141 0.82 10.72 -15.60
CA ALA A 141 1.56 11.17 -14.43
C ALA A 141 2.33 10.02 -13.78
N ILE A 142 1.68 8.87 -13.63
CA ILE A 142 2.21 7.72 -12.90
C ILE A 142 1.86 6.44 -13.66
N ARG A 143 2.80 5.49 -13.70
CA ARG A 143 2.53 4.09 -14.02
C ARG A 143 2.85 3.26 -12.80
N GLU A 144 1.98 2.35 -12.43
CA GLU A 144 2.17 1.50 -11.25
C GLU A 144 1.83 0.05 -11.58
N ARG A 145 2.60 -0.89 -11.04
CA ARG A 145 2.18 -2.28 -10.86
C ARG A 145 2.00 -2.54 -9.37
N GLN A 146 0.82 -3.00 -8.97
CA GLN A 146 0.54 -3.48 -7.63
C GLN A 146 0.52 -5.02 -7.63
N ASP A 147 1.23 -5.62 -6.67
CA ASP A 147 1.27 -7.06 -6.48
C ASP A 147 0.40 -7.42 -5.26
N ILE A 148 -0.78 -7.99 -5.52
CA ILE A 148 -1.73 -8.43 -4.50
C ILE A 148 -1.49 -9.92 -4.25
N VAL A 149 -1.35 -10.31 -2.98
CA VAL A 149 -1.25 -11.72 -2.60
C VAL A 149 -2.46 -12.14 -1.78
N TYR A 150 -3.01 -13.29 -2.12
CA TYR A 150 -4.01 -13.98 -1.34
C TYR A 150 -3.39 -15.23 -0.70
N ARG A 151 -3.73 -15.48 0.57
CA ARG A 151 -3.18 -16.61 1.33
C ARG A 151 -4.17 -17.13 2.35
N GLU A 152 -3.92 -18.34 2.81
CA GLU A 152 -4.61 -18.93 3.95
C GLU A 152 -4.36 -18.13 5.24
N MET A 153 -5.34 -18.17 6.14
CA MET A 153 -5.11 -17.81 7.53
C MET A 153 -4.18 -18.87 8.13
N THR A 154 -2.94 -18.51 8.40
CA THR A 154 -2.08 -19.37 9.23
C THR A 154 -2.57 -19.24 10.66
N SER A 155 -2.95 -20.36 11.29
CA SER A 155 -3.11 -20.41 12.74
C SER A 155 -1.80 -19.94 13.39
N ALA A 156 -1.89 -19.22 14.51
CA ALA A 156 -0.76 -18.57 15.18
C ALA A 156 0.35 -19.54 15.70
N GLN A 157 0.33 -20.81 15.30
CA GLN A 157 1.42 -21.76 15.47
C GLN A 157 2.24 -21.83 14.18
N ALA A 158 2.89 -20.71 13.82
CA ALA A 158 4.04 -20.80 12.95
C ALA A 158 5.16 -21.54 13.71
N ALA A 159 5.85 -22.47 13.06
CA ALA A 159 7.11 -23.00 13.58
C ALA A 159 8.01 -21.85 14.05
N PRO A 160 8.82 -22.02 15.12
CA PRO A 160 9.64 -20.93 15.65
C PRO A 160 10.41 -20.28 14.51
N ALA A 161 10.07 -19.02 14.22
CA ALA A 161 10.72 -18.28 13.17
C ALA A 161 12.21 -18.23 13.50
N LYS A 162 13.07 -18.49 12.51
CA LYS A 162 14.50 -18.23 12.66
C LYS A 162 14.67 -16.81 13.19
N ALA A 163 15.58 -16.64 14.16
CA ALA A 163 15.88 -15.32 14.70
C ALA A 163 16.11 -14.35 13.53
N PRO A 164 15.45 -13.17 13.54
CA PRO A 164 15.60 -12.23 12.45
C PRO A 164 17.06 -11.78 12.36
N PRO A 165 17.56 -11.46 11.15
CA PRO A 165 18.88 -10.88 11.00
C PRO A 165 18.99 -9.57 11.82
N PRO A 166 20.22 -9.15 12.18
CA PRO A 166 20.41 -7.87 12.85
C PRO A 166 19.80 -6.70 12.06
N PRO A 167 19.19 -5.72 12.74
CA PRO A 167 18.67 -4.52 12.10
C PRO A 167 19.74 -3.81 11.24
N PRO A 168 19.41 -3.36 10.01
CA PRO A 168 20.32 -2.57 9.21
C PRO A 168 20.57 -1.21 9.87
N LYS A 169 21.80 -0.68 9.74
CA LYS A 169 22.13 0.68 10.17
C LYS A 169 21.66 1.68 9.12
N ALA A 170 20.99 2.74 9.58
CA ALA A 170 20.46 3.80 8.73
C ALA A 170 21.41 5.02 8.67
N GLN A 171 21.68 5.54 7.48
CA GLN A 171 22.36 6.81 7.25
C GLN A 171 21.42 7.98 7.53
N HIS A 172 20.16 7.84 7.13
CA HIS A 172 19.07 8.75 7.45
C HIS A 172 17.97 8.01 8.20
N ARG A 173 17.49 8.60 9.29
CA ARG A 173 16.42 8.03 10.12
C ARG A 173 15.49 9.12 10.64
N GLU A 174 14.20 8.83 10.57
CA GLU A 174 13.12 9.60 11.19
C GLU A 174 12.26 8.63 12.00
N THR A 175 11.75 9.04 13.16
CA THR A 175 10.98 8.19 14.06
C THR A 175 9.64 8.86 14.37
N HIS A 176 8.57 8.07 14.37
CA HIS A 176 7.23 8.49 14.76
C HIS A 176 6.55 7.43 15.62
N VAL A 177 5.42 7.79 16.21
CA VAL A 177 4.57 6.86 16.97
C VAL A 177 3.51 6.26 16.06
N SER A 178 3.34 4.94 16.20
CA SER A 178 2.33 4.19 15.47
C SER A 178 0.94 4.36 16.12
N ASP A 179 0.26 5.45 15.78
CA ASP A 179 -0.96 5.90 16.47
C ASP A 179 -2.27 5.45 15.77
N PRO A 180 -3.32 5.00 16.50
CA PRO A 180 -4.60 4.65 15.90
C PRO A 180 -5.29 5.79 15.12
N VAL A 181 -5.10 7.06 15.52
CA VAL A 181 -5.60 8.24 14.80
C VAL A 181 -4.88 8.40 13.47
N LEU A 182 -3.57 8.12 13.40
CA LEU A 182 -2.83 8.09 12.14
C LEU A 182 -3.43 7.05 11.17
N LEU A 183 -3.67 5.83 11.67
CA LEU A 183 -4.28 4.76 10.88
C LEU A 183 -5.71 5.09 10.45
N PHE A 184 -6.50 5.70 11.32
CA PHE A 184 -7.85 6.14 10.99
C PHE A 184 -7.83 7.23 9.91
N ARG A 185 -6.97 8.24 10.04
CA ARG A 185 -6.82 9.32 9.03
C ARG A 185 -6.46 8.77 7.67
N TYR A 186 -5.51 7.84 7.60
CA TYR A 186 -5.14 7.23 6.33
C TYR A 186 -6.25 6.35 5.76
N SER A 187 -6.98 5.61 6.62
CA SER A 187 -8.16 4.85 6.20
C SER A 187 -9.23 5.77 5.61
N ALA A 188 -9.48 6.94 6.22
CA ALA A 188 -10.43 7.92 5.71
C ALA A 188 -9.98 8.52 4.36
N LEU A 189 -8.71 8.89 4.22
CA LEU A 189 -8.15 9.44 2.98
C LEU A 189 -8.21 8.44 1.82
N THR A 190 -8.12 7.14 2.11
CA THR A 190 -8.12 6.06 1.11
C THR A 190 -9.47 5.34 1.01
N PHE A 191 -10.52 5.84 1.66
CA PHE A 191 -11.83 5.19 1.77
C PHE A 191 -11.73 3.68 2.10
N ASN A 192 -10.79 3.33 2.98
CA ASN A 192 -10.43 1.95 3.27
C ASN A 192 -11.15 1.47 4.54
N GLY A 193 -12.20 0.67 4.34
CA GLY A 193 -13.01 0.09 5.41
C GLY A 193 -12.44 -1.20 6.04
N HIS A 194 -11.21 -1.62 5.73
CA HIS A 194 -10.67 -2.88 6.23
C HIS A 194 -10.41 -2.81 7.75
N ARG A 195 -11.12 -3.64 8.50
CA ARG A 195 -11.21 -3.59 9.97
C ARG A 195 -9.88 -3.77 10.70
N ILE A 196 -8.90 -4.43 10.09
CA ILE A 196 -7.58 -4.62 10.71
C ILE A 196 -6.85 -3.30 11.01
N HIS A 197 -7.28 -2.19 10.40
CA HIS A 197 -6.65 -0.87 10.55
C HIS A 197 -7.27 -0.02 11.67
N TYR A 198 -8.46 -0.34 12.16
CA TYR A 198 -9.18 0.50 13.14
C TYR A 198 -10.00 -0.26 14.20
N ASP A 199 -10.35 -1.52 13.96
CA ASP A 199 -11.16 -2.34 14.88
C ASP A 199 -10.24 -3.31 15.63
N ARG A 200 -9.87 -2.93 16.86
CA ARG A 200 -8.94 -3.70 17.69
C ARG A 200 -9.51 -5.06 18.09
N ASP A 201 -10.82 -5.15 18.32
CA ASP A 201 -11.47 -6.40 18.69
C ASP A 201 -11.47 -7.38 17.53
N TYR A 202 -11.75 -6.91 16.32
CA TYR A 202 -11.64 -7.74 15.12
C TYR A 202 -10.20 -8.22 14.90
N VAL A 203 -9.22 -7.31 14.86
CA VAL A 203 -7.84 -7.66 14.51
C VAL A 203 -7.20 -8.62 15.51
N THR A 204 -7.55 -8.50 16.80
CA THR A 204 -6.99 -9.34 17.87
C THR A 204 -7.76 -10.62 18.10
N LYS A 205 -9.10 -10.57 18.13
CA LYS A 205 -9.94 -11.74 18.49
C LYS A 205 -10.35 -12.58 17.30
N VAL A 206 -10.45 -12.00 16.10
CA VAL A 206 -10.83 -12.72 14.87
C VAL A 206 -9.62 -13.08 14.02
N GLU A 207 -8.72 -12.11 13.77
CA GLU A 207 -7.54 -12.33 12.92
C GLU A 207 -6.29 -12.79 13.71
N GLY A 208 -6.29 -12.65 15.04
CA GLY A 208 -5.23 -13.14 15.92
C GLY A 208 -3.93 -12.32 15.92
N TYR A 209 -3.97 -11.08 15.42
CA TYR A 209 -2.82 -10.18 15.47
C TYR A 209 -2.71 -9.47 16.83
N PRO A 210 -1.51 -9.02 17.25
CA PRO A 210 -1.33 -8.35 18.54
C PRO A 210 -1.94 -6.94 18.61
N GLY A 211 -2.26 -6.34 17.46
CA GLY A 211 -2.75 -4.97 17.36
C GLY A 211 -3.19 -4.59 15.95
N LEU A 212 -3.56 -3.32 15.77
CA LEU A 212 -3.95 -2.75 14.49
C LEU A 212 -2.77 -2.78 13.52
N ILE A 213 -3.04 -3.18 12.28
CA ILE A 213 -2.01 -3.32 11.27
C ILE A 213 -1.87 -2.00 10.49
N PHE A 214 -0.64 -1.58 10.22
CA PHE A 214 -0.35 -0.48 9.31
C PHE A 214 -0.71 -0.85 7.87
N HIS A 215 -1.30 0.10 7.15
CA HIS A 215 -1.48 -0.05 5.71
C HIS A 215 -0.11 -0.21 5.05
N GLY A 216 0.03 -1.24 4.21
CA GLY A 216 1.17 -1.35 3.29
C GLY A 216 1.43 -0.07 2.49
N PRO A 217 0.41 0.55 1.84
CA PRO A 217 0.61 1.78 1.09
C PRO A 217 0.97 2.99 1.97
N LEU A 218 0.58 3.04 3.25
CA LEU A 218 1.05 4.10 4.15
C LEU A 218 2.56 3.97 4.41
N GLN A 219 3.04 2.76 4.66
CA GLN A 219 4.49 2.51 4.82
C GLN A 219 5.26 2.84 3.53
N ALA A 220 4.71 2.48 2.36
CA ALA A 220 5.29 2.83 1.08
C ALA A 220 5.32 4.35 0.85
N ALA A 221 4.25 5.07 1.24
CA ALA A 221 4.19 6.52 1.14
C ALA A 221 5.28 7.19 1.95
N PHE A 222 5.47 6.78 3.21
CA PHE A 222 6.55 7.31 4.05
C PHE A 222 7.93 7.20 3.39
N ILE A 223 8.27 6.03 2.84
CA ILE A 223 9.58 5.86 2.20
C ILE A 223 9.67 6.60 0.85
N ILE A 224 8.61 6.65 0.04
CA ILE A 224 8.63 7.40 -1.23
C ILE A 224 8.85 8.90 -0.97
N GLU A 225 8.12 9.48 -0.01
CA GLU A 225 8.25 10.90 0.32
C GLU A 225 9.61 11.22 0.95
N MET A 226 10.15 10.32 1.79
CA MET A 226 11.52 10.46 2.32
C MET A 226 12.56 10.45 1.19
N ALA A 227 12.43 9.54 0.22
CA ALA A 227 13.34 9.47 -0.93
C ALA A 227 13.35 10.80 -1.71
N ALA A 228 12.17 11.35 -2.00
CA ALA A 228 12.07 12.63 -2.70
C ALA A 228 12.63 13.79 -1.87
N ARG A 229 12.35 13.84 -0.56
CA ARG A 229 12.89 14.85 0.35
C ARG A 229 14.42 14.86 0.37
N LEU A 230 15.04 13.69 0.44
CA LEU A 230 16.51 13.53 0.39
C LEU A 230 17.11 13.86 -0.98
N ARG A 231 16.27 13.97 -2.03
CA ARG A 231 16.65 14.41 -3.38
C ARG A 231 16.07 15.78 -3.73
N SER A 232 16.03 16.69 -2.77
CA SER A 232 15.62 18.09 -2.96
C SER A 232 14.23 18.23 -3.59
N GLY A 233 13.30 17.33 -3.21
CA GLY A 233 11.93 17.30 -3.72
C GLY A 233 11.75 16.60 -5.07
N LYS A 234 12.79 15.98 -5.65
CA LYS A 234 12.68 15.24 -6.91
C LYS A 234 12.18 13.82 -6.67
N ALA A 235 11.04 13.46 -7.27
CA ALA A 235 10.55 12.08 -7.28
C ALA A 235 11.56 11.13 -7.95
N PRO A 236 11.66 9.88 -7.49
CA PRO A 236 12.39 8.85 -8.22
C PRO A 236 11.73 8.59 -9.57
N ARG A 237 12.53 8.31 -10.61
CA ARG A 237 12.01 7.85 -11.90
C ARG A 237 11.31 6.50 -11.74
N LYS A 238 11.90 5.60 -10.93
CA LYS A 238 11.38 4.26 -10.65
C LYS A 238 11.53 3.95 -9.16
N PHE A 239 10.48 3.39 -8.58
CA PHE A 239 10.43 2.97 -7.19
C PHE A 239 9.86 1.56 -7.08
N THR A 240 10.60 0.63 -6.47
CA THR A 240 10.09 -0.73 -6.19
C THR A 240 9.94 -0.91 -4.70
N TYR A 241 8.88 -1.58 -4.24
CA TYR A 241 8.64 -1.80 -2.81
C TYR A 241 8.04 -3.18 -2.54
N ARG A 242 8.25 -3.66 -1.31
CA ARG A 242 7.65 -4.91 -0.82
C ARG A 242 7.46 -4.89 0.69
N GLY A 243 6.33 -5.44 1.13
CA GLY A 243 6.11 -5.81 2.52
C GLY A 243 7.03 -6.96 2.93
N VAL A 244 7.63 -6.86 4.10
CA VAL A 244 8.50 -7.88 4.70
C VAL A 244 7.77 -8.57 5.84
N GLN A 245 7.15 -7.79 6.71
CA GLN A 245 6.33 -8.24 7.84
C GLN A 245 5.36 -7.12 8.26
N PRO A 246 4.29 -7.43 9.00
CA PRO A 246 3.37 -6.41 9.50
C PRO A 246 4.09 -5.41 10.42
N LEU A 247 3.66 -4.14 10.35
CA LEU A 247 3.91 -3.14 11.38
C LEU A 247 2.62 -2.94 12.17
N PHE A 248 2.74 -2.89 13.49
CA PHE A 248 1.62 -2.73 14.41
C PHE A 248 1.64 -1.35 15.05
N GLU A 249 0.48 -0.88 15.45
CA GLU A 249 0.28 0.29 16.30
C GLU A 249 0.87 0.14 17.72
N GLY A 250 0.87 1.23 18.48
CA GLY A 250 1.19 1.23 19.92
C GLY A 250 2.68 1.32 20.26
N THR A 251 3.57 1.34 19.26
CA THR A 251 5.02 1.48 19.46
C THR A 251 5.67 2.51 18.54
N GLU A 252 6.92 2.86 18.75
CA GLU A 252 7.65 3.68 17.78
C GLU A 252 7.94 2.88 16.50
N PHE A 253 7.92 3.57 15.36
CA PHE A 253 8.43 3.05 14.10
C PHE A 253 9.40 4.06 13.49
N SER A 254 10.32 3.59 12.65
CA SER A 254 11.22 4.48 11.93
C SER A 254 11.08 4.38 10.43
N ILE A 255 11.34 5.50 9.74
CA ILE A 255 11.50 5.60 8.29
C ILE A 255 13.00 5.84 8.06
N ASN A 256 13.60 5.02 7.19
CA ASN A 256 15.04 4.92 7.08
C ASN A 256 15.47 4.94 5.62
N ALA A 257 16.64 5.50 5.34
CA ALA A 257 17.23 5.50 4.02
C ALA A 257 18.76 5.39 4.05
N ASN A 258 19.31 4.69 3.06
CA ASN A 258 20.74 4.57 2.77
C ASN A 258 20.97 4.81 1.27
N GLU A 259 22.04 5.53 0.93
CA GLU A 259 22.56 5.57 -0.43
C GLU A 259 23.35 4.29 -0.75
N ASN A 260 23.21 3.80 -1.98
CA ASN A 260 24.07 2.76 -2.54
C ASN A 260 24.41 3.08 -4.01
N GLU A 261 25.25 2.25 -4.64
CA GLU A 261 25.67 2.47 -6.04
C GLU A 261 24.52 2.41 -7.06
N ALA A 262 23.44 1.71 -6.73
CA ALA A 262 22.29 1.48 -7.61
C ALA A 262 21.13 2.48 -7.41
N GLY A 263 21.21 3.36 -6.40
CA GLY A 263 20.15 4.27 -6.01
C GLY A 263 20.06 4.42 -4.50
N MET A 264 18.84 4.54 -3.98
CA MET A 264 18.57 4.66 -2.54
C MET A 264 17.78 3.46 -2.04
N GLU A 265 18.25 2.82 -0.99
CA GLU A 265 17.54 1.79 -0.24
C GLU A 265 16.77 2.43 0.90
N LEU A 266 15.50 2.09 1.04
CA LEU A 266 14.62 2.64 2.06
C LEU A 266 13.84 1.56 2.77
N TRP A 267 13.48 1.80 4.02
CA TRP A 267 12.62 0.90 4.75
C TRP A 267 11.90 1.59 5.91
N THR A 268 10.69 1.11 6.20
CA THR A 268 10.09 1.30 7.52
C THR A 268 10.54 0.18 8.45
N ALA A 269 10.71 0.46 9.73
CA ALA A 269 11.06 -0.53 10.75
C ALA A 269 10.20 -0.38 12.00
N ASN A 270 9.99 -1.49 12.69
CA ASN A 270 9.32 -1.52 13.99
C ASN A 270 10.24 -1.02 15.12
N ALA A 271 9.77 -1.06 16.37
CA ALA A 271 10.51 -0.60 17.54
C ALA A 271 11.84 -1.34 17.76
N GLU A 272 11.94 -2.62 17.35
CA GLU A 272 13.18 -3.40 17.40
C GLU A 272 14.15 -3.08 16.24
N GLY A 273 13.79 -2.15 15.35
CA GLY A 273 14.58 -1.79 14.17
C GLY A 273 14.45 -2.81 13.02
N GLN A 274 13.57 -3.79 13.13
CA GLN A 274 13.37 -4.80 12.10
C GLN A 274 12.54 -4.22 10.94
N PRO A 275 13.02 -4.32 9.68
CA PRO A 275 12.28 -3.80 8.54
C PRO A 275 10.91 -4.44 8.37
N THR A 276 9.88 -3.63 8.16
CA THR A 276 8.48 -4.05 7.92
C THR A 276 8.09 -3.84 6.46
N MET A 277 8.59 -2.79 5.83
CA MET A 277 8.52 -2.54 4.39
C MET A 277 9.89 -2.13 3.88
N LYS A 278 10.25 -2.58 2.68
CA LYS A 278 11.48 -2.16 1.99
C LYS A 278 11.15 -1.56 0.64
N GLY A 279 11.94 -0.60 0.21
CA GLY A 279 11.88 -0.01 -1.12
C GLY A 279 13.25 0.35 -1.68
N THR A 280 13.29 0.54 -2.99
CA THR A 280 14.47 0.99 -3.73
C THR A 280 14.03 2.07 -4.71
N ALA A 281 14.72 3.21 -4.67
CA ALA A 281 14.45 4.37 -5.50
C ALA A 281 15.61 4.62 -6.48
N VAL A 282 15.28 4.89 -7.75
CA VAL A 282 16.24 5.20 -8.83
C VAL A 282 15.77 6.46 -9.55
N TRP A 283 16.67 7.39 -9.85
CA TRP A 283 16.40 8.69 -10.48
C TRP A 283 16.90 8.80 -11.90
#